data_AF-A0A7J2M7H8-F1
#
_entry.id   AF-A0A7J2M7H8-F1
#
_cell.length_a   1.000
_cell.length_b   1.000
_cell.length_c   1.000
_cell.angle_alpha   90.00
_cell.angle_beta   90.00
_cell.angle_gamma   90.00
#
_symmetry.space_group_name_H-M   'P 1'
#
loop_
_entity.id
_entity.type
_entity.pdbx_description
1 polymer ?
#
loop_
_entity_poly.entity_id
_entity_poly.type
_entity_poly.pdbx_seq_one_letter_code
_entity_poly.pdbx_strand_id
1 'polypeptide(L)'
;MAETSLGMDENIEGALCYVLIWLTGIIFYIIEKDNKFVRFHAKQSILVFLPLHILSFIFGGGLFWGSMFFWGAGFFIVVIGWLIWLLMFLLWIILMLKAYQGEMFKLPVVGDIAAKNL
;
A
#
# COMPACT_ATOMS: atom_id res chain seq x y z
N MET A 1 2.96 -6.55 -23.73
CA MET A 1 2.43 -5.71 -22.65
C MET A 1 1.21 -5.03 -23.21
N ALA A 2 0.08 -5.09 -22.50
CA ALA A 2 -1.13 -4.42 -22.97
C ALA A 2 -0.99 -2.90 -22.79
N GLU A 3 -1.48 -2.13 -23.78
CA GLU A 3 -1.54 -0.67 -23.68
C GLU A 3 -2.45 -0.25 -22.52
N THR A 4 -2.03 0.75 -21.76
CA THR A 4 -2.77 1.37 -20.66
C THR A 4 -3.36 2.72 -21.08
N SER A 5 -4.16 3.33 -20.22
CA SER A 5 -4.79 4.63 -20.45
C SER A 5 -3.76 5.78 -20.60
N LEU A 6 -2.55 5.64 -20.05
CA LEU A 6 -1.47 6.62 -20.22
C LEU A 6 -0.47 6.22 -21.31
N GLY A 7 -0.69 5.11 -22.04
CA GLY A 7 0.21 4.62 -23.09
C GLY A 7 1.58 4.17 -22.56
N MET A 8 1.63 3.70 -21.31
CA MET A 8 2.82 3.16 -20.68
C MET A 8 2.67 1.64 -20.55
N ASP A 9 3.80 0.95 -20.36
CA ASP A 9 3.73 -0.49 -20.07
C ASP A 9 3.03 -0.73 -18.73
N GLU A 10 2.13 -1.72 -18.70
CA GLU A 10 1.29 -2.04 -17.55
C GLU A 10 2.09 -2.37 -16.27
N ASN A 11 3.29 -2.94 -16.40
CA ASN A 11 4.18 -3.23 -15.27
C ASN A 11 4.76 -1.94 -14.66
N ILE A 12 5.03 -0.92 -15.48
CA ILE A 12 5.48 0.39 -15.00
C ILE A 12 4.32 1.06 -14.25
N GLU A 13 3.13 1.12 -14.85
CA GLU A 13 1.96 1.69 -14.18
C GLU A 13 1.59 0.94 -12.89
N GLY A 14 1.66 -0.40 -12.91
CA GLY A 14 1.44 -1.22 -11.73
C GLY A 14 2.43 -0.90 -10.61
N ALA A 15 3.70 -0.63 -10.94
CA ALA A 15 4.68 -0.18 -9.95
C ALA A 15 4.38 1.26 -9.46
N LEU A 16 3.96 2.15 -10.36
CA LEU A 16 3.58 3.53 -10.03
C LEU A 16 2.41 3.59 -9.05
N CYS A 17 1.48 2.64 -9.07
CA CYS A 17 0.41 2.50 -8.07
C CYS A 17 0.92 2.53 -6.61
N TYR A 18 2.18 2.15 -6.36
CA TYR A 18 2.77 2.09 -5.03
C TYR A 18 3.67 3.29 -4.68
N VAL A 19 4.06 4.14 -5.64
CA VAL A 19 5.12 5.16 -5.43
C VAL A 19 4.80 6.14 -4.31
N LEU A 20 3.58 6.67 -4.28
CA LEU A 20 3.10 7.51 -3.18
C LEU A 20 2.22 6.70 -2.23
N ILE A 21 2.63 5.45 -1.98
CA ILE A 21 1.95 4.52 -1.10
C ILE A 21 0.52 4.32 -1.62
N TRP A 22 -0.52 4.69 -0.89
CA TRP A 22 -1.92 4.52 -1.32
C TRP A 22 -2.42 5.67 -2.22
N LEU A 23 -1.77 6.84 -2.22
CA LEU A 23 -2.22 8.02 -2.98
C LEU A 23 -2.16 7.78 -4.49
N THR A 24 -1.05 7.26 -4.98
CA THR A 24 -0.91 6.84 -6.38
C THR A 24 -1.86 5.71 -6.72
N GLY A 25 -2.12 4.79 -5.79
CA GLY A 25 -3.13 3.75 -5.96
C GLY A 25 -4.52 4.33 -6.27
N ILE A 26 -4.93 5.39 -5.57
CA ILE A 26 -6.19 6.11 -5.86
C ILE A 26 -6.16 6.73 -7.25
N ILE A 27 -5.07 7.43 -7.59
CA ILE A 27 -4.95 8.11 -8.89
C ILE A 27 -5.10 7.11 -10.04
N PHE A 28 -4.34 6.01 -10.00
CA PHE A 28 -4.42 4.98 -11.03
C PHE A 28 -5.74 4.21 -11.00
N TYR A 29 -6.37 4.02 -9.84
CA TYR A 29 -7.70 3.41 -9.76
C TYR A 29 -8.77 4.26 -10.47
N ILE A 30 -8.63 5.59 -10.43
CA ILE A 30 -9.54 6.53 -11.08
C ILE A 30 -9.23 6.63 -12.57
N ILE A 31 -7.97 6.78 -12.96
CA ILE A 31 -7.57 7.02 -14.35
C ILE A 31 -7.67 5.73 -15.17
N GLU A 32 -7.21 4.60 -14.65
CA GLU A 32 -7.14 3.34 -15.39
C GLU A 32 -8.49 2.59 -15.34
N LYS A 33 -9.14 2.49 -16.50
CA LYS A 33 -10.48 1.92 -16.63
C LYS A 33 -10.49 0.47 -17.06
N ASP A 34 -9.56 0.07 -17.91
CA ASP A 34 -9.66 -1.15 -18.70
C ASP A 34 -8.53 -2.15 -18.38
N ASN A 35 -7.35 -1.66 -18.02
CA ASN A 35 -6.23 -2.53 -17.70
C ASN A 35 -6.41 -3.20 -16.32
N LYS A 36 -6.73 -4.49 -16.34
CA LYS A 36 -6.95 -5.30 -15.13
C LYS A 36 -5.72 -5.39 -14.23
N PHE A 37 -4.53 -5.43 -14.81
CA PHE A 37 -3.27 -5.52 -14.08
C PHE A 37 -3.02 -4.27 -13.25
N VAL A 38 -3.11 -3.09 -13.87
CA VAL A 38 -2.94 -1.80 -13.19
C VAL A 38 -4.04 -1.60 -12.14
N ARG A 39 -5.30 -1.92 -12.49
CA ARG A 39 -6.42 -1.84 -11.54
C ARG A 39 -6.26 -2.77 -10.34
N PHE A 40 -5.67 -3.95 -10.51
CA PHE A 40 -5.33 -4.85 -9.41
C PHE A 40 -4.34 -4.17 -8.45
N HIS A 41 -3.22 -3.67 -8.97
CA HIS A 41 -2.19 -3.03 -8.16
C HIS A 41 -2.68 -1.73 -7.52
N ALA A 42 -3.53 -0.97 -8.21
CA ALA A 42 -4.19 0.21 -7.68
C ALA A 42 -5.08 -0.12 -6.47
N LYS A 43 -5.99 -1.11 -6.60
CA LYS A 43 -6.83 -1.59 -5.49
C LYS A 43 -5.98 -2.14 -4.33
N GLN A 44 -4.99 -2.99 -4.63
CA GLN A 44 -4.13 -3.60 -3.62
C GLN A 44 -3.33 -2.54 -2.86
N SER A 45 -2.81 -1.51 -3.54
CA SER A 45 -2.12 -0.39 -2.90
C SER A 45 -3.02 0.34 -1.89
N ILE A 46 -4.25 0.67 -2.29
CA ILE A 46 -5.23 1.33 -1.41
C ILE A 46 -5.56 0.44 -0.21
N LEU A 47 -5.94 -0.81 -0.45
CA LEU A 47 -6.42 -1.72 0.59
C LEU A 47 -5.33 -2.12 1.60
N VAL A 48 -4.07 -2.19 1.18
CA VAL A 48 -2.95 -2.49 2.07
C VAL A 48 -2.56 -1.26 2.86
N PHE A 49 -2.23 -0.16 2.17
CA PHE A 49 -1.49 0.91 2.82
C PHE A 49 -2.36 1.98 3.47
N LEU A 50 -3.59 2.22 3.02
CA LEU A 50 -4.46 3.19 3.69
C LEU A 50 -4.80 2.73 5.13
N PRO A 51 -5.25 1.48 5.38
CA PRO A 51 -5.49 1.02 6.75
C PRO A 51 -4.21 0.98 7.59
N LEU A 52 -3.10 0.49 7.02
CA LEU A 52 -1.82 0.44 7.74
C LEU A 52 -1.31 1.84 8.13
N HIS A 53 -1.48 2.83 7.26
CA HIS A 53 -1.11 4.21 7.56
C HIS A 53 -1.99 4.79 8.69
N ILE A 54 -3.30 4.53 8.68
CA ILE A 54 -4.21 4.94 9.77
C ILE A 54 -3.82 4.27 11.10
N LEU A 55 -3.54 2.97 11.09
CA LEU A 55 -3.10 2.23 12.28
C LEU A 55 -1.75 2.77 12.79
N SER A 56 -0.78 3.00 11.90
CA SER A 56 0.51 3.60 12.25
C SER A 56 0.35 5.00 12.83
N PHE A 57 -0.60 5.80 12.36
CA PHE A 57 -0.86 7.12 12.92
C PHE A 57 -1.45 7.06 14.34
N ILE A 58 -2.39 6.12 14.57
CA ILE A 58 -3.03 5.90 15.88
C ILE A 58 -2.03 5.37 16.91
N PHE A 59 -1.26 4.33 16.55
CA PHE A 59 -0.35 3.63 17.48
C PHE A 59 1.07 4.20 17.52
N GLY A 60 1.54 4.85 16.45
CA GLY A 60 2.89 5.42 16.33
C GLY A 60 3.08 6.79 16.97
N GLY A 61 2.03 7.34 17.61
CA GLY A 61 2.12 8.55 18.41
C GLY A 61 1.53 9.83 17.80
N GLY A 62 0.91 9.77 16.61
CA GLY A 62 0.29 10.95 15.98
C GLY A 62 -0.82 11.61 16.81
N LEU A 63 -1.51 10.84 17.65
CA LEU A 63 -2.53 11.33 18.61
C LEU A 63 -2.01 11.49 20.05
N PHE A 64 -0.88 10.86 20.39
CA PHE A 64 -0.47 10.61 21.78
C PHE A 64 0.97 11.03 22.11
N TRP A 65 1.67 11.70 21.19
CA TRP A 65 3.09 12.06 21.33
C TRP A 65 3.44 12.82 22.62
N GLY A 66 2.51 13.58 23.21
CA GLY A 66 2.77 14.34 24.44
C GLY A 66 2.39 13.63 25.75
N SER A 67 1.36 12.77 25.75
CA SER A 67 0.68 12.37 26.99
C SER A 67 1.06 10.98 27.51
N MET A 68 1.45 10.05 26.63
CA MET A 68 1.63 8.63 26.99
C MET A 68 3.07 8.25 27.39
N PHE A 69 4.06 9.03 26.97
CA PHE A 69 5.46 8.87 27.39
C PHE A 69 5.64 9.03 28.91
N PHE A 70 4.72 9.75 29.58
CA PHE A 70 4.82 10.12 30.99
C PHE A 70 4.45 8.98 31.97
N TRP A 71 3.82 7.90 31.52
CA TRP A 71 3.22 6.84 32.38
C TRP A 71 3.86 5.45 32.24
N GLY A 72 5.06 5.33 31.66
CA GLY A 72 5.83 4.07 31.60
C GLY A 72 5.35 3.03 30.59
N ALA A 73 4.11 3.11 30.09
CA ALA A 73 3.58 2.25 29.03
C ALA A 73 4.08 2.61 27.60
N GLY A 74 4.76 3.75 27.44
CA GLY A 74 5.21 4.27 26.14
C GLY A 74 6.21 3.38 25.40
N PHE A 75 7.05 2.62 26.10
CA PHE A 75 8.10 1.81 25.46
C PHE A 75 7.55 0.73 24.52
N PHE A 76 6.58 -0.07 24.98
CA PHE A 76 5.99 -1.14 24.17
C PHE A 76 5.23 -0.60 22.95
N ILE A 77 4.55 0.53 23.10
CA ILE A 77 3.80 1.18 22.01
C ILE A 77 4.76 1.68 20.92
N VAL A 78 5.87 2.28 21.33
CA VAL A 78 6.92 2.72 20.39
C VAL A 78 7.48 1.53 19.62
N VAL A 79 7.84 0.44 20.29
CA VAL A 79 8.38 -0.77 19.64
C VAL A 79 7.38 -1.34 18.62
N ILE A 80 6.09 -1.41 18.96
CA ILE A 80 5.04 -1.87 18.04
C ILE A 80 4.92 -0.94 16.82
N GLY A 81 4.97 0.38 17.03
CA GLY A 81 4.96 1.35 15.93
C GLY A 81 6.13 1.16 14.95
N TRP A 82 7.33 0.93 15.46
CA TRP A 82 8.51 0.62 14.63
C TRP A 82 8.35 -0.68 13.83
N LEU A 83 7.79 -1.73 14.44
CA LEU A 83 7.52 -3.00 13.77
C LEU A 83 6.49 -2.86 12.64
N ILE A 84 5.43 -2.08 12.85
CA ILE A 84 4.43 -1.78 11.82
C ILE A 84 5.07 -1.03 10.66
N TRP A 85 5.90 -0.02 10.95
CA TRP A 85 6.58 0.75 9.91
C TRP A 85 7.54 -0.10 9.08
N LEU A 86 8.30 -0.98 9.74
CA LEU A 86 9.19 -1.93 9.06
C LEU A 86 8.40 -2.88 8.15
N LEU A 87 7.28 -3.43 8.63
CA LEU A 87 6.39 -4.28 7.84
C LEU A 87 5.84 -3.53 6.62
N MET A 88 5.39 -2.28 6.80
CA MET A 88 4.93 -1.43 5.69
C MET A 88 6.02 -1.22 4.66
N PHE A 89 7.25 -0.91 5.09
CA PHE A 89 8.38 -0.70 4.19
C PHE A 89 8.73 -1.96 3.39
N LEU A 90 8.75 -3.13 4.05
CA LEU A 90 8.99 -4.40 3.36
C LEU A 90 7.91 -4.73 2.33
N LEU A 91 6.64 -4.59 2.72
CA LEU A 91 5.51 -4.80 1.79
C LEU A 91 5.58 -3.84 0.61
N TRP A 92 5.91 -2.57 0.86
CA TRP A 92 6.02 -1.54 -0.18
C TRP A 92 7.06 -1.91 -1.24
N ILE A 93 8.27 -2.29 -0.83
CA ILE A 93 9.33 -2.72 -1.75
C ILE A 93 8.93 -3.99 -2.51
N ILE A 94 8.43 -5.02 -1.82
CA ILE A 94 8.07 -6.29 -2.46
C ILE A 94 6.97 -6.09 -3.51
N LEU A 95 5.91 -5.35 -3.17
CA LEU A 95 4.78 -5.13 -4.07
C LEU A 95 5.18 -4.30 -5.29
N MET A 96 6.01 -3.27 -5.11
CA MET A 96 6.50 -2.43 -6.21
C MET A 96 7.39 -3.24 -7.16
N LEU A 97 8.31 -4.04 -6.63
CA LEU A 97 9.17 -4.90 -7.45
C LEU A 97 8.37 -5.96 -8.20
N LYS A 98 7.41 -6.60 -7.55
CA LYS A 98 6.55 -7.60 -8.18
C LYS A 98 5.68 -7.01 -9.28
N ALA A 99 5.14 -5.82 -9.06
CA ALA A 99 4.40 -5.11 -10.10
C ALA A 99 5.30 -4.73 -11.28
N TYR A 100 6.53 -4.25 -11.03
CA TYR A 100 7.49 -3.94 -12.08
C TYR A 100 7.93 -5.18 -12.89
N GLN A 101 7.95 -6.36 -12.25
CA GLN A 101 8.18 -7.65 -12.91
C GLN A 101 6.98 -8.15 -13.72
N GLY A 102 5.84 -7.46 -13.67
CA GLY A 102 4.61 -7.89 -14.34
C GLY A 102 3.85 -8.98 -13.58
N GLU A 103 4.13 -9.19 -12.30
CA GLU A 103 3.47 -10.20 -11.47
C GLU A 103 2.31 -9.62 -10.66
N MET A 104 1.10 -10.18 -10.84
CA MET A 104 -0.04 -9.94 -9.94
C MET A 104 0.14 -10.70 -8.61
N PHE A 105 1.16 -10.31 -7.84
CA PHE A 105 1.40 -10.89 -6.52
C PHE A 105 0.26 -10.55 -5.57
N LYS A 106 -0.51 -11.56 -5.16
CA LYS A 106 -1.66 -11.43 -4.27
C LYS A 106 -1.21 -11.62 -2.82
N LEU A 107 -1.44 -10.60 -2.00
CA LEU A 107 -1.32 -10.78 -0.55
C LEU A 107 -2.48 -11.63 -0.03
N PRO A 108 -2.26 -12.44 1.02
CA PRO A 108 -3.34 -13.16 1.68
C PRO A 108 -4.45 -12.20 2.11
N VAL A 109 -5.71 -12.57 1.91
CA VAL A 109 -6.91 -11.77 2.20
C VAL A 109 -7.06 -10.53 1.29
N VAL A 110 -6.09 -9.61 1.29
CA VAL A 110 -6.20 -8.33 0.57
C VAL A 110 -6.12 -8.51 -0.94
N GLY A 111 -5.29 -9.44 -1.42
CA GLY A 111 -5.14 -9.74 -2.84
C GLY A 111 -6.42 -10.31 -3.47
N ASP A 112 -7.18 -11.12 -2.73
CA ASP A 112 -8.46 -11.65 -3.22
C ASP A 112 -9.53 -10.55 -3.31
N ILE A 113 -9.55 -9.63 -2.35
CA ILE A 113 -10.43 -8.45 -2.39
C ILE A 113 -10.04 -7.53 -3.55
N ALA A 114 -8.74 -7.29 -3.77
CA ALA A 114 -8.25 -6.49 -4.87
C ALA A 114 -8.57 -7.12 -6.24
N ALA A 115 -8.49 -8.45 -6.34
CA ALA A 115 -8.83 -9.19 -7.56
C ALA A 115 -10.35 -9.20 -7.86
N LYS A 116 -11.21 -8.93 -6.88
CA LYS A 116 -12.65 -8.97 -7.06
C LYS A 116 -13.11 -7.86 -8.03
N ASN A 117 -13.92 -8.23 -9.01
CA ASN A 117 -14.49 -7.33 -10.02
C ASN A 117 -13.41 -6.55 -10.81
N LEU A 118 -12.45 -7.28 -11.38
CA LEU A 118 -11.48 -6.80 -12.36
C LEU A 118 -11.75 -7.37 -13.75
#